data_AF-A0A3N5QTE7-F1
#
_entry.id   AF-A0A3N5QTE7-F1
#
_cell.length_a   1.000
_cell.length_b   1.000
_cell.length_c   1.000
_cell.angle_alpha   90.00
_cell.angle_beta   90.00
_cell.angle_gamma   90.00
#
_symmetry.space_group_name_H-M   'P 1'
#
loop_
_entity.id
_entity.type
_entity.pdbx_description
1 polymer ?
#
loop_
_entity_poly.entity_id
_entity_poly.type
_entity_poly.pdbx_seq_one_letter_code
_entity_poly.pdbx_strand_id
1 'polypeptide(L)'
;MLKKRFFIGSGLLIFTIFYVFSSLSDPQVVSSRAYSGHTNDADANHFVQTFQKTVGTRLDDCQTCHRAGVAGTDTEKEYNACGYCHLREFPNPKYKTGVPKNFEETLNAFGLAYKKAGRNAAALRAIAEQDADGDGYSNLKEIEALRYPGDPSSKPGQILAPVYTFSFDRIKALPMHEQFLLMNATKQKNDEYAFYKGVLVKDLLAAAGITPAGAAGITVFAPDGFSVDYSMEEILKPFPKGFFYLEPKSIKDPEAQFTVYPNRLPQGIADKSEIANPLWLQVAYLRDGQDLSKAFYEKGTGMLQGEGPFRLITPQRNVTGDPTKPGRPDRSIKSKVYGDGWDYRNDIDHNAGNAVRGMCVIRINPMPAGYEEYDWKNGWSLIDERKIIIYGYGVNPYK
;
A
#
# COMPACT_ATOMS: atom_id res chain seq x y z
N MET A 1 -55.17 -89.06 11.32
CA MET A 1 -54.25 -89.20 12.46
C MET A 1 -52.88 -88.68 12.03
N LEU A 2 -52.17 -87.96 12.91
CA LEU A 2 -50.85 -87.34 12.72
C LEU A 2 -50.79 -86.16 11.72
N LYS A 3 -49.91 -85.18 11.83
CA LYS A 3 -49.20 -84.47 12.92
C LYS A 3 -48.27 -83.48 12.17
N LYS A 4 -48.37 -82.19 12.47
CA LYS A 4 -47.31 -81.14 12.55
C LYS A 4 -46.06 -81.25 11.66
N ARG A 5 -45.67 -80.13 11.05
CA ARG A 5 -44.43 -79.41 11.43
C ARG A 5 -44.49 -77.91 11.07
N PHE A 6 -44.28 -77.10 12.09
CA PHE A 6 -44.05 -75.65 12.09
C PHE A 6 -42.58 -75.38 11.76
N PHE A 7 -42.31 -74.31 11.01
CA PHE A 7 -41.00 -73.64 10.98
C PHE A 7 -41.22 -72.18 11.42
N ILE A 8 -40.47 -71.76 12.43
CA ILE A 8 -40.45 -70.41 13.00
C ILE A 8 -39.36 -69.64 12.25
N GLY A 9 -39.71 -68.51 11.62
CA GLY A 9 -38.77 -67.54 11.08
C GLY A 9 -38.78 -66.27 11.93
N SER A 10 -37.64 -65.97 12.55
CA SER A 10 -37.40 -64.79 13.39
C SER A 10 -37.29 -63.53 12.53
N GLY A 11 -38.17 -62.55 12.77
CA GLY A 11 -38.08 -61.20 12.19
C GLY A 11 -37.19 -60.29 13.04
N LEU A 12 -36.15 -59.71 12.43
CA LEU A 12 -35.29 -58.69 13.02
C LEU A 12 -35.80 -57.31 12.61
N LEU A 13 -36.24 -56.51 13.58
CA LEU A 13 -36.71 -55.13 13.39
C LEU A 13 -35.49 -54.18 13.50
N ILE A 14 -35.16 -53.44 12.45
CA ILE A 14 -34.10 -52.42 12.46
C ILE A 14 -34.77 -51.04 12.64
N PHE A 15 -34.50 -50.39 13.77
CA PHE A 15 -34.84 -48.99 14.02
C PHE A 15 -33.80 -48.08 13.35
N THR A 16 -34.21 -47.26 12.40
CA THR A 16 -33.36 -46.23 11.78
C THR A 16 -33.53 -44.92 12.56
N ILE A 17 -32.51 -44.53 13.32
CA ILE A 17 -32.43 -43.24 14.00
C ILE A 17 -31.91 -42.20 12.99
N PHE A 18 -32.75 -41.23 12.62
CA PHE A 18 -32.33 -40.05 11.85
C PHE A 18 -31.62 -39.06 12.78
N TYR A 19 -30.30 -38.99 12.70
CA TYR A 19 -29.52 -37.87 13.26
C TYR A 19 -29.60 -36.68 12.30
N VAL A 20 -30.30 -35.63 12.69
CA VAL A 20 -30.19 -34.31 12.05
C VAL A 20 -28.92 -33.66 12.58
N PHE A 21 -27.83 -33.74 11.82
CA PHE A 21 -26.65 -32.93 12.06
C PHE A 21 -26.94 -31.50 11.57
N SER A 22 -27.35 -30.62 12.49
CA SER A 22 -27.19 -29.18 12.29
C SER A 22 -25.70 -28.88 12.40
N SER A 23 -25.00 -28.79 11.27
CA SER A 23 -23.66 -28.20 11.25
C SER A 23 -23.78 -26.71 11.54
N LEU A 24 -23.63 -26.33 12.81
CA LEU A 24 -23.19 -24.98 13.15
C LEU A 24 -21.82 -24.82 12.50
N SER A 25 -21.77 -24.20 11.32
CA SER A 25 -20.52 -23.70 10.77
C SER A 25 -19.93 -22.75 11.80
N ASP A 26 -18.74 -23.06 12.30
CA ASP A 26 -17.98 -22.12 13.13
C ASP A 26 -18.01 -20.75 12.45
N PRO A 27 -18.31 -19.65 13.18
CA PRO A 27 -18.24 -18.33 12.60
C PRO A 27 -16.82 -18.14 12.04
N GLN A 28 -16.73 -18.01 10.71
CA GLN A 28 -15.45 -17.75 10.06
C GLN A 28 -14.80 -16.55 10.75
N VAL A 29 -13.58 -16.72 11.23
CA VAL A 29 -12.78 -15.60 11.73
C VAL A 29 -12.55 -14.66 10.56
N VAL A 30 -13.28 -13.54 10.57
CA VAL A 30 -13.11 -12.46 9.61
C VAL A 30 -11.95 -11.59 10.08
N SER A 31 -10.90 -11.52 9.25
CA SER A 31 -9.75 -10.65 9.46
C SER A 31 -9.81 -9.49 8.47
N SER A 32 -9.36 -8.32 8.94
CA SER A 32 -9.14 -7.14 8.13
C SER A 32 -8.16 -7.43 7.00
N ARG A 33 -8.37 -6.75 5.86
CA ARG A 33 -7.47 -6.68 4.71
C ARG A 33 -6.71 -5.35 4.61
N ALA A 34 -6.82 -4.50 5.64
CA ALA A 34 -6.00 -3.30 5.74
C ALA A 34 -4.51 -3.69 5.80
N TYR A 35 -3.63 -2.73 5.49
CA TYR A 35 -2.20 -2.98 5.45
C TYR A 35 -1.70 -3.56 6.79
N SER A 36 -1.24 -4.80 6.74
CA SER A 36 -0.73 -5.55 7.89
C SER A 36 0.73 -5.20 8.15
N GLY A 37 1.08 -4.97 9.41
CA GLY A 37 2.44 -4.56 9.78
C GLY A 37 2.58 -3.87 11.13
N HIS A 38 1.47 -3.70 11.86
CA HIS A 38 1.48 -3.19 13.23
C HIS A 38 1.52 -4.36 14.23
N THR A 39 1.75 -4.04 15.51
CA THR A 39 2.02 -5.04 16.55
C THR A 39 0.92 -6.10 16.71
N ASN A 40 -0.34 -5.82 16.34
CA ASN A 40 -1.42 -6.82 16.43
C ASN A 40 -2.66 -6.60 15.53
N ASP A 41 -2.73 -5.53 14.73
CA ASP A 41 -3.87 -5.18 13.85
C ASP A 41 -5.28 -5.30 14.49
N ALA A 42 -5.35 -5.20 15.82
CA ALA A 42 -6.55 -5.56 16.59
C ALA A 42 -7.74 -4.63 16.31
N ASP A 43 -7.49 -3.34 16.12
CA ASP A 43 -8.55 -2.35 15.90
C ASP A 43 -9.27 -2.58 14.56
N ALA A 44 -8.50 -2.83 13.50
CA ALA A 44 -9.05 -3.12 12.18
C ALA A 44 -9.86 -4.43 12.21
N ASN A 45 -9.35 -5.45 12.92
CA ASN A 45 -10.08 -6.70 13.13
C ASN A 45 -11.36 -6.51 13.94
N HIS A 46 -11.33 -5.75 15.04
CA HIS A 46 -12.54 -5.41 15.79
C HIS A 46 -13.58 -4.69 14.92
N PHE A 47 -13.12 -3.77 14.06
CA PHE A 47 -13.98 -3.02 13.15
C PHE A 47 -14.70 -3.95 12.17
N VAL A 48 -13.97 -4.73 11.37
CA VAL A 48 -14.59 -5.61 10.36
C VAL A 48 -15.36 -6.77 10.98
N GLN A 49 -15.03 -7.22 12.19
CA GLN A 49 -15.84 -8.23 12.89
C GLN A 49 -17.16 -7.66 13.41
N THR A 50 -17.19 -6.38 13.78
CA THR A 50 -18.40 -5.70 14.24
C THR A 50 -19.28 -5.31 13.05
N PHE A 51 -18.67 -4.85 11.96
CA PHE A 51 -19.35 -4.39 10.74
C PHE A 51 -18.95 -5.27 9.55
N GLN A 52 -19.34 -6.54 9.55
CA GLN A 52 -18.88 -7.56 8.58
C GLN A 52 -19.05 -7.21 7.09
N LYS A 53 -19.97 -6.30 6.75
CA LYS A 53 -20.16 -5.81 5.38
C LYS A 53 -19.01 -4.93 4.88
N THR A 54 -18.13 -4.45 5.75
CA THR A 54 -17.00 -3.59 5.37
C THR A 54 -15.74 -4.35 4.99
N VAL A 55 -15.72 -5.68 5.12
CA VAL A 55 -14.54 -6.50 4.80
C VAL A 55 -14.15 -6.32 3.34
N GLY A 56 -12.91 -5.92 3.08
CA GLY A 56 -12.42 -5.66 1.73
C GLY A 56 -13.11 -4.49 1.01
N THR A 57 -13.82 -3.62 1.73
CA THR A 57 -14.26 -2.32 1.22
C THR A 57 -13.27 -1.25 1.66
N ARG A 58 -13.46 -0.03 1.17
CA ARG A 58 -12.65 1.13 1.58
C ARG A 58 -12.60 1.41 3.09
N LEU A 59 -13.56 0.92 3.87
CA LEU A 59 -13.54 1.07 5.34
C LEU A 59 -12.69 0.01 6.05
N ASP A 60 -12.24 -1.02 5.33
CA ASP A 60 -11.18 -1.94 5.75
C ASP A 60 -9.80 -1.28 5.51
N ASP A 61 -9.59 -0.13 6.16
CA ASP A 61 -8.42 0.73 6.00
C ASP A 61 -8.04 1.46 7.29
N CYS A 62 -6.78 1.88 7.39
CA CYS A 62 -6.31 2.72 8.48
C CYS A 62 -7.07 4.05 8.55
N GLN A 63 -7.46 4.65 7.41
CA GLN A 63 -8.19 5.92 7.33
C GLN A 63 -9.54 5.89 8.07
N THR A 64 -10.12 4.72 8.31
CA THR A 64 -11.36 4.60 9.11
C THR A 64 -11.19 5.16 10.52
N CYS A 65 -10.02 4.97 11.15
CA CYS A 65 -9.72 5.46 12.50
C CYS A 65 -8.63 6.54 12.53
N HIS A 66 -7.86 6.67 11.46
CA HIS A 66 -6.72 7.57 11.37
C HIS A 66 -6.98 8.70 10.37
N ARG A 67 -6.31 9.83 10.60
CA ARG A 67 -6.37 10.98 9.72
C ARG A 67 -5.07 11.20 8.96
N ALA A 68 -5.17 11.96 7.89
CA ALA A 68 -4.06 12.53 7.16
C ALA A 68 -3.52 13.79 7.88
N GLY A 69 -2.73 14.59 7.18
CA GLY A 69 -2.10 15.81 7.67
C GLY A 69 -3.03 16.89 8.21
N VAL A 70 -2.45 17.90 8.86
CA VAL A 70 -3.20 18.96 9.56
C VAL A 70 -3.24 20.23 8.69
N ALA A 71 -4.45 20.70 8.37
CA ALA A 71 -4.67 21.92 7.61
C ALA A 71 -3.95 23.14 8.23
N GLY A 72 -3.33 23.98 7.41
CA GLY A 72 -2.61 25.17 7.86
C GLY A 72 -1.28 24.89 8.55
N THR A 73 -0.73 23.69 8.38
CA THR A 73 0.60 23.29 8.88
C THR A 73 1.44 22.69 7.75
N ASP A 74 2.71 22.42 8.01
CA ASP A 74 3.60 21.82 7.01
C ASP A 74 3.14 20.43 6.55
N THR A 75 2.32 19.74 7.34
CA THR A 75 1.79 18.41 7.01
C THR A 75 0.49 18.45 6.22
N GLU A 76 -0.09 19.62 5.89
CA GLU A 76 -1.40 19.71 5.20
C GLU A 76 -1.46 18.97 3.84
N LYS A 77 -0.31 18.63 3.26
CA LYS A 77 -0.17 17.88 2.00
C LYS A 77 0.21 16.41 2.18
N GLU A 78 0.25 15.92 3.42
CA GLU A 78 0.23 14.49 3.71
C GLU A 78 -1.24 14.06 3.59
N TYR A 79 -1.61 13.47 2.46
CA TYR A 79 -2.98 13.05 2.15
C TYR A 79 -3.24 11.59 2.54
N ASN A 80 -2.19 10.84 2.90
CA ASN A 80 -2.27 9.46 3.33
C ASN A 80 -2.18 9.34 4.86
N ALA A 81 -3.15 8.68 5.48
CA ALA A 81 -3.17 8.41 6.92
C ALA A 81 -1.97 7.56 7.39
N CYS A 82 -1.50 6.60 6.59
CA CYS A 82 -0.32 5.80 6.89
C CYS A 82 0.95 6.66 6.90
N GLY A 83 1.11 7.52 5.88
CA GLY A 83 2.22 8.47 5.78
C GLY A 83 2.27 9.40 6.99
N TYR A 84 1.14 10.01 7.33
CA TYR A 84 1.02 10.90 8.49
C TYR A 84 1.31 10.19 9.81
N CYS A 85 0.78 8.98 10.03
CA CYS A 85 1.05 8.19 11.23
C CYS A 85 2.55 7.84 11.35
N HIS A 86 3.19 7.50 10.23
CA HIS A 86 4.59 7.10 10.18
C HIS A 86 5.58 8.25 10.35
N LEU A 87 5.15 9.52 10.27
CA LEU A 87 5.98 10.67 10.66
C LEU A 87 6.44 10.59 12.12
N ARG A 88 5.78 9.80 12.96
CA ARG A 88 6.20 9.56 14.35
C ARG A 88 7.50 8.75 14.46
N GLU A 89 7.62 7.72 13.63
CA GLU A 89 8.76 6.82 13.62
C GLU A 89 9.85 7.33 12.67
N PHE A 90 9.42 7.92 11.55
CA PHE A 90 10.26 8.41 10.46
C PHE A 90 9.92 9.88 10.17
N PRO A 91 10.30 10.82 11.06
CA PRO A 91 9.97 12.23 10.88
C PRO A 91 10.62 12.79 9.62
N ASN A 92 9.85 13.54 8.84
CA ASN A 92 10.38 14.30 7.73
C ASN A 92 10.96 15.63 8.25
N PRO A 93 12.28 15.87 8.14
CA PRO A 93 12.92 17.05 8.71
C PRO A 93 12.45 18.38 8.09
N LYS A 94 11.75 18.33 6.94
CA LYS A 94 11.13 19.51 6.31
C LYS A 94 9.94 20.03 7.11
N TYR A 95 9.23 19.17 7.83
CA TYR A 95 8.04 19.56 8.58
C TYR A 95 8.43 20.10 9.96
N LYS A 96 8.06 21.35 10.24
CA LYS A 96 8.29 22.02 11.52
C LYS A 96 7.03 22.09 12.36
N THR A 97 5.88 22.07 11.71
CA THR A 97 4.54 22.16 12.31
C THR A 97 3.68 20.99 11.85
N GLY A 98 2.65 20.64 12.65
CA GLY A 98 1.69 19.60 12.29
C GLY A 98 2.21 18.16 12.33
N VAL A 99 3.43 17.91 12.79
CA VAL A 99 3.96 16.54 13.00
C VAL A 99 3.33 15.95 14.25
N PRO A 100 2.74 14.74 14.19
CA PRO A 100 2.06 14.14 15.33
C PRO A 100 3.07 13.75 16.42
N LYS A 101 2.81 14.15 17.67
CA LYS A 101 3.70 13.86 18.81
C LYS A 101 3.39 12.52 19.47
N ASN A 102 2.15 12.06 19.33
CA ASN A 102 1.66 10.82 19.92
C ASN A 102 0.63 10.16 18.99
N PHE A 103 0.24 8.92 19.31
CA PHE A 103 -0.72 8.16 18.51
C PHE A 103 -2.13 8.78 18.51
N GLU A 104 -2.50 9.52 19.56
CA GLU A 104 -3.82 10.16 19.62
C GLU A 104 -3.96 11.28 18.58
N GLU A 105 -2.87 12.00 18.31
CA GLU A 105 -2.83 13.04 17.28
C GLU A 105 -2.91 12.49 15.85
N THR A 106 -2.78 11.17 15.65
CA THR A 106 -2.97 10.51 14.35
C THR A 106 -4.38 9.96 14.15
N LEU A 107 -5.22 9.99 15.19
CA LEU A 107 -6.60 9.54 15.11
C LEU A 107 -7.50 10.63 14.50
N ASN A 108 -8.48 10.19 13.72
CA ASN A 108 -9.61 11.02 13.30
C ASN A 108 -10.68 11.06 14.42
N ALA A 109 -11.80 11.76 14.19
CA ALA A 109 -12.81 11.93 15.24
C ALA A 109 -13.45 10.59 15.68
N PHE A 110 -13.72 9.69 14.74
CA PHE A 110 -14.20 8.33 15.01
C PHE A 110 -13.20 7.49 15.82
N GLY A 111 -11.92 7.51 15.44
CA GLY A 111 -10.85 6.81 16.13
C GLY A 111 -10.68 7.30 17.58
N LEU A 112 -10.84 8.60 17.82
CA LEU A 112 -10.85 9.18 19.17
C LEU A 112 -12.06 8.71 19.99
N ALA A 113 -13.26 8.71 19.40
CA ALA A 113 -14.47 8.20 20.04
C ALA A 113 -14.33 6.71 20.39
N TYR A 114 -13.83 5.91 19.47
CA TYR A 114 -13.57 4.47 19.65
C TYR A 114 -12.57 4.20 20.77
N LYS A 115 -11.46 4.94 20.80
CA LYS A 115 -10.46 4.86 21.87
C LYS A 115 -11.08 5.21 23.22
N LYS A 116 -11.82 6.31 23.32
CA LYS A 116 -12.48 6.78 24.56
C LYS A 116 -13.51 5.78 25.08
N ALA A 117 -14.22 5.09 24.19
CA ALA A 117 -15.20 4.07 24.53
C ALA A 117 -14.60 2.70 24.90
N GLY A 118 -13.28 2.55 24.89
CA GLY A 118 -12.59 1.35 25.39
C GLY A 118 -11.98 0.44 24.31
N ARG A 119 -11.92 0.88 23.04
CA ARG A 119 -11.12 0.27 21.97
C ARG A 119 -11.34 -1.24 21.79
N ASN A 120 -12.61 -1.66 21.74
CA ASN A 120 -13.02 -3.07 21.55
C ASN A 120 -14.36 -3.16 20.78
N ALA A 121 -14.80 -4.36 20.41
CA ALA A 121 -16.06 -4.51 19.65
C ALA A 121 -17.30 -3.91 20.35
N ALA A 122 -17.35 -3.88 21.69
CA ALA A 122 -18.44 -3.22 22.41
C ALA A 122 -18.36 -1.68 22.29
N ALA A 123 -17.15 -1.12 22.29
CA ALA A 123 -16.92 0.32 22.06
C ALA A 123 -17.46 0.77 20.69
N LEU A 124 -17.23 -0.01 19.63
CA LEU A 124 -17.76 0.29 18.28
C LEU A 124 -19.29 0.34 18.27
N ARG A 125 -19.95 -0.60 18.95
CA ARG A 125 -21.42 -0.59 19.08
C ARG A 125 -21.90 0.59 19.92
N ALA A 126 -21.17 0.97 20.97
CA ALA A 126 -21.54 2.07 21.85
C ALA A 126 -21.44 3.45 21.16
N ILE A 127 -20.55 3.60 20.17
CA ILE A 127 -20.42 4.85 19.40
C ILE A 127 -21.23 4.83 18.09
N ALA A 128 -21.89 3.74 17.72
CA ALA A 128 -22.53 3.58 16.41
C ALA A 128 -23.56 4.68 16.09
N GLU A 129 -24.32 5.14 17.08
CA GLU A 129 -25.34 6.20 16.91
C GLU A 129 -24.79 7.63 17.16
N GLN A 130 -23.50 7.77 17.45
CA GLN A 130 -22.86 9.08 17.58
C GLN A 130 -22.55 9.65 16.20
N ASP A 131 -22.58 10.96 16.08
CA ASP A 131 -22.01 11.73 14.98
C ASP A 131 -20.62 12.21 15.44
N ALA A 132 -19.58 11.44 15.11
CA ALA A 132 -18.26 11.65 15.71
C ALA A 132 -17.55 12.89 15.14
N ASP A 133 -17.71 13.16 13.85
CA ASP A 133 -17.06 14.28 13.16
C ASP A 133 -17.95 15.53 12.99
N GLY A 134 -19.22 15.44 13.36
CA GLY A 134 -20.16 16.56 13.43
C GLY A 134 -20.77 16.94 12.09
N ASP A 135 -20.82 16.02 11.12
CA ASP A 135 -21.28 16.29 9.77
C ASP A 135 -22.81 16.14 9.58
N GLY A 136 -23.51 15.67 10.63
CA GLY A 136 -24.95 15.46 10.69
C GLY A 136 -25.40 14.02 10.46
N TYR A 137 -24.49 13.07 10.24
CA TYR A 137 -24.78 11.64 10.11
C TYR A 137 -24.23 10.86 11.30
N SER A 138 -24.89 9.75 11.66
CA SER A 138 -24.32 8.85 12.66
C SER A 138 -23.27 7.96 12.03
N ASN A 139 -22.27 7.56 12.82
CA ASN A 139 -21.21 6.64 12.41
C ASN A 139 -21.77 5.39 11.72
N LEU A 140 -22.88 4.84 12.23
CA LEU A 140 -23.53 3.67 11.63
C LEU A 140 -24.06 3.96 10.22
N LYS A 141 -24.73 5.09 10.00
CA LYS A 141 -25.25 5.46 8.68
C LYS A 141 -24.12 5.65 7.67
N GLU A 142 -23.01 6.22 8.10
CA GLU A 142 -21.82 6.40 7.28
C GLU A 142 -21.17 5.05 6.94
N ILE A 143 -20.99 4.18 7.94
CA ILE A 143 -20.44 2.84 7.76
C ILE A 143 -21.31 2.01 6.79
N GLU A 144 -22.63 2.06 6.94
CA GLU A 144 -23.58 1.40 6.04
C GLU A 144 -23.53 1.96 4.61
N ALA A 145 -23.22 3.24 4.46
CA ALA A 145 -23.01 3.91 3.18
C ALA A 145 -21.56 3.80 2.65
N LEU A 146 -20.66 3.10 3.34
CA LEU A 146 -19.23 3.02 3.03
C LEU A 146 -18.55 4.41 2.97
N ARG A 147 -18.78 5.19 4.02
CA ARG A 147 -18.24 6.54 4.27
C ARG A 147 -17.41 6.54 5.55
N TYR A 148 -16.40 7.39 5.63
CA TYR A 148 -15.45 7.42 6.74
C TYR A 148 -16.03 8.22 7.91
N PRO A 149 -16.46 7.58 9.01
CA PRO A 149 -17.23 8.24 10.09
C PRO A 149 -16.45 9.23 10.96
N GLY A 150 -15.20 9.52 10.59
CA GLY A 150 -14.32 10.44 11.29
C GLY A 150 -13.80 11.55 10.39
N ASP A 151 -14.33 11.66 9.17
CA ASP A 151 -13.98 12.63 8.16
C ASP A 151 -15.24 13.34 7.65
N PRO A 152 -15.49 14.61 8.06
CA PRO A 152 -16.73 15.33 7.73
C PRO A 152 -16.88 15.64 6.23
N SER A 153 -15.86 15.33 5.43
CA SER A 153 -15.90 15.40 3.97
C SER A 153 -16.29 14.09 3.28
N SER A 154 -16.43 12.98 4.02
CA SER A 154 -16.80 11.64 3.55
C SER A 154 -18.15 11.23 4.12
N LYS A 155 -19.24 11.46 3.38
CA LYS A 155 -20.60 11.36 3.91
C LYS A 155 -21.65 10.78 2.96
N PRO A 156 -22.79 10.30 3.50
CA PRO A 156 -23.84 9.71 2.69
C PRO A 156 -24.36 10.66 1.60
N GLY A 157 -24.66 10.10 0.43
CA GLY A 157 -25.18 10.85 -0.72
C GLY A 157 -24.13 11.48 -1.63
N GLN A 158 -22.84 11.44 -1.27
CA GLN A 158 -21.78 11.85 -2.19
C GLN A 158 -21.60 10.86 -3.33
N ILE A 159 -21.32 11.40 -4.51
CA ILE A 159 -20.99 10.65 -5.70
C ILE A 159 -19.51 10.24 -5.67
N LEU A 160 -19.21 9.04 -6.17
CA LEU A 160 -17.82 8.59 -6.30
C LEU A 160 -17.07 9.45 -7.33
N ALA A 161 -15.79 9.69 -7.06
CA ALA A 161 -14.88 10.37 -7.95
C ALA A 161 -14.87 9.67 -9.31
N PRO A 162 -14.89 10.43 -10.41
CA PRO A 162 -14.72 9.85 -11.72
C PRO A 162 -13.39 9.12 -11.83
N VAL A 163 -13.41 8.01 -12.56
CA VAL A 163 -12.25 7.17 -12.78
C VAL A 163 -11.84 7.20 -14.25
N TYR A 164 -10.53 7.11 -14.47
CA TYR A 164 -9.94 6.83 -15.76
C TYR A 164 -9.17 5.52 -15.67
N THR A 165 -9.44 4.60 -16.59
CA THR A 165 -8.84 3.26 -16.56
C THR A 165 -7.86 3.09 -17.71
N PHE A 166 -6.62 2.75 -17.37
CA PHE A 166 -5.63 2.27 -18.31
C PHE A 166 -5.60 0.75 -18.34
N SER A 167 -5.63 0.18 -19.55
CA SER A 167 -5.24 -1.21 -19.77
C SER A 167 -3.71 -1.33 -19.90
N PHE A 168 -3.19 -2.55 -19.72
CA PHE A 168 -1.78 -2.85 -19.93
C PHE A 168 -1.28 -2.43 -21.31
N ASP A 169 -2.04 -2.75 -22.37
CA ASP A 169 -1.68 -2.39 -23.74
C ASP A 169 -1.65 -0.88 -23.96
N ARG A 170 -2.59 -0.14 -23.34
CA ARG A 170 -2.60 1.32 -23.42
C ARG A 170 -1.37 1.92 -22.74
N ILE A 171 -0.96 1.39 -21.59
CA ILE A 171 0.26 1.84 -20.90
C ILE A 171 1.50 1.55 -21.76
N LYS A 172 1.59 0.35 -22.35
CA LYS A 172 2.72 0.00 -23.23
C LYS A 172 2.79 0.82 -24.52
N ALA A 173 1.68 1.41 -24.94
CA ALA A 173 1.62 2.28 -26.12
C ALA A 173 2.07 3.73 -25.84
N LEU A 174 2.21 4.12 -24.56
CA LEU A 174 2.73 5.43 -24.19
C LEU A 174 4.25 5.53 -24.41
N PRO A 175 4.82 6.75 -24.46
CA PRO A 175 6.27 6.93 -24.54
C PRO A 175 7.01 6.16 -23.45
N MET A 176 7.89 5.26 -23.87
CA MET A 176 8.66 4.39 -22.99
C MET A 176 9.85 5.15 -22.38
N HIS A 177 10.08 4.92 -21.10
CA HIS A 177 11.29 5.33 -20.37
C HIS A 177 11.99 4.10 -19.79
N GLU A 178 13.32 4.12 -19.81
CA GLU A 178 14.17 3.11 -19.18
C GLU A 178 15.23 3.83 -18.33
N GLN A 179 15.35 3.43 -17.07
CA GLN A 179 16.35 3.96 -16.14
C GLN A 179 17.04 2.83 -15.37
N PHE A 180 18.34 3.01 -15.18
CA PHE A 180 19.17 2.19 -14.31
C PHE A 180 19.36 2.93 -12.99
N LEU A 181 19.10 2.29 -11.85
CA LEU A 181 19.24 2.94 -10.54
C LEU A 181 19.48 1.92 -9.42
N LEU A 182 19.96 2.45 -8.30
CA LEU A 182 19.97 1.76 -7.02
C LEU A 182 18.55 1.75 -6.42
N MET A 183 18.13 0.58 -5.97
CA MET A 183 16.98 0.35 -5.11
C MET A 183 17.50 -0.17 -3.77
N ASN A 184 17.50 0.67 -2.75
CA ASN A 184 18.00 0.32 -1.42
C ASN A 184 16.89 0.33 -0.37
N ALA A 185 16.98 -0.59 0.60
CA ALA A 185 15.93 -0.83 1.58
C ALA A 185 16.47 -0.94 3.00
N THR A 186 15.82 -0.26 3.94
CA THR A 186 16.22 -0.25 5.36
C THR A 186 16.32 -1.64 5.99
N LYS A 187 15.37 -2.54 5.67
CA LYS A 187 15.21 -3.84 6.36
C LYS A 187 15.57 -5.04 5.49
N GLN A 188 15.64 -4.90 4.17
CA GLN A 188 15.91 -6.06 3.31
C GLN A 188 17.39 -6.41 3.34
N LYS A 189 17.69 -7.70 3.17
CA LYS A 189 19.08 -8.18 3.19
C LYS A 189 19.92 -7.51 2.11
N ASN A 190 19.33 -7.36 0.93
CA ASN A 190 20.03 -6.88 -0.25
C ASN A 190 19.48 -5.54 -0.74
N ASP A 191 20.42 -4.70 -1.14
CA ASP A 191 20.21 -3.57 -2.04
C ASP A 191 20.48 -4.02 -3.48
N GLU A 192 19.86 -3.34 -4.45
CA GLU A 192 19.83 -3.85 -5.82
C GLU A 192 20.01 -2.73 -6.83
N TYR A 193 20.98 -2.86 -7.73
CA TYR A 193 20.94 -2.14 -8.99
C TYR A 193 20.05 -2.88 -9.97
N ALA A 194 19.21 -2.16 -10.70
CA ALA A 194 18.34 -2.77 -11.71
C ALA A 194 18.01 -1.78 -12.83
N PHE A 195 17.69 -2.33 -14.00
CA PHE A 195 17.00 -1.61 -15.05
C PHE A 195 15.50 -1.74 -14.86
N TYR A 196 14.80 -0.62 -14.92
CA TYR A 196 13.34 -0.61 -14.98
C TYR A 196 12.88 0.07 -16.25
N LYS A 197 11.95 -0.58 -16.95
CA LYS A 197 11.30 -0.06 -18.15
C LYS A 197 9.82 0.17 -17.89
N GLY A 198 9.34 1.33 -18.32
CA GLY A 198 8.02 1.79 -17.97
C GLY A 198 7.59 3.05 -18.70
N VAL A 199 6.67 3.77 -18.08
CA VAL A 199 6.20 5.09 -18.51
C VAL A 199 6.41 6.09 -17.39
N LEU A 200 6.73 7.33 -17.73
CA LEU A 200 6.83 8.38 -16.73
C LEU A 200 5.44 8.69 -16.16
N VAL A 201 5.35 8.96 -14.86
CA VAL A 201 4.07 9.31 -14.23
C VAL A 201 3.46 10.55 -14.88
N LYS A 202 4.27 11.57 -15.19
CA LYS A 202 3.79 12.77 -15.89
C LYS A 202 3.15 12.47 -17.25
N ASP A 203 3.68 11.49 -17.99
CA ASP A 203 3.18 11.13 -19.33
C ASP A 203 1.89 10.31 -19.20
N LEU A 204 1.81 9.46 -18.18
CA LEU A 204 0.58 8.73 -17.82
C LEU A 204 -0.55 9.71 -17.44
N LEU A 205 -0.27 10.71 -16.62
CA LEU A 205 -1.24 11.75 -16.23
C LEU A 205 -1.68 12.59 -17.45
N ALA A 206 -0.73 13.00 -18.29
CA ALA A 206 -1.04 13.72 -19.52
C ALA A 206 -1.92 12.89 -20.47
N ALA A 207 -1.66 11.58 -20.60
CA ALA A 207 -2.47 10.67 -21.40
C ALA A 207 -3.90 10.49 -20.86
N ALA A 208 -4.09 10.63 -19.54
CA ALA A 208 -5.40 10.70 -18.90
C ALA A 208 -6.08 12.07 -19.02
N GLY A 209 -5.42 13.05 -19.66
CA GLY A 209 -5.93 14.41 -19.81
C GLY A 209 -5.91 15.24 -18.51
N ILE A 210 -5.12 14.82 -17.52
CA ILE A 210 -5.01 15.47 -16.21
C ILE A 210 -3.98 16.59 -16.30
N THR A 211 -4.39 17.81 -15.94
CA THR A 211 -3.49 18.97 -15.90
C THR A 211 -2.90 19.16 -14.50
N PRO A 212 -1.61 19.52 -14.38
CA PRO A 212 -0.97 19.82 -13.09
C PRO A 212 -1.60 20.96 -12.28
N ALA A 213 -2.27 21.90 -12.95
CA ALA A 213 -2.83 23.08 -12.28
C ALA A 213 -3.88 22.67 -11.25
N GLY A 214 -3.67 23.06 -9.98
CA GLY A 214 -4.58 22.77 -8.87
C GLY A 214 -4.35 21.43 -8.17
N ALA A 215 -3.56 20.51 -8.76
CA ALA A 215 -3.15 19.28 -8.09
C ALA A 215 -1.96 19.56 -7.15
N ALA A 216 -2.02 19.01 -5.94
CA ALA A 216 -0.92 19.06 -4.96
C ALA A 216 0.09 17.92 -5.18
N GLY A 217 -0.37 16.81 -5.76
CA GLY A 217 0.42 15.60 -5.96
C GLY A 217 -0.47 14.41 -6.26
N ILE A 218 0.06 13.21 -6.05
CA ILE A 218 -0.67 11.95 -6.16
C ILE A 218 -0.48 11.08 -4.92
N THR A 219 -1.44 10.20 -4.65
CA THR A 219 -1.26 9.05 -3.76
C THR A 219 -1.32 7.78 -4.61
N VAL A 220 -0.34 6.91 -4.47
CA VAL A 220 -0.29 5.63 -5.21
C VAL A 220 -0.58 4.49 -4.26
N PHE A 221 -1.48 3.59 -4.64
CA PHE A 221 -1.95 2.49 -3.82
C PHE A 221 -1.57 1.12 -4.42
N ALA A 222 -1.14 0.23 -3.53
CA ALA A 222 -1.03 -1.20 -3.75
C ALA A 222 -2.31 -1.91 -3.26
N PRO A 223 -2.61 -3.13 -3.77
CA PRO A 223 -3.82 -3.86 -3.44
C PRO A 223 -3.86 -4.40 -2.00
N ASP A 224 -2.74 -4.42 -1.30
CA ASP A 224 -2.60 -4.84 0.10
C ASP A 224 -2.85 -3.72 1.10
N GLY A 225 -3.22 -2.52 0.62
CA GLY A 225 -3.43 -1.36 1.48
C GLY A 225 -2.23 -0.43 1.60
N PHE A 226 -1.05 -0.82 1.11
CA PHE A 226 0.11 0.06 1.13
C PHE A 226 -0.10 1.26 0.22
N SER A 227 0.30 2.44 0.67
CA SER A 227 0.14 3.67 -0.09
C SER A 227 1.22 4.70 0.25
N VAL A 228 1.53 5.58 -0.70
CA VAL A 228 2.55 6.63 -0.57
C VAL A 228 2.12 7.87 -1.33
N ASP A 229 2.40 9.05 -0.76
CA ASP A 229 2.19 10.35 -1.40
C ASP A 229 3.45 10.81 -2.16
N TYR A 230 3.22 11.46 -3.30
CA TYR A 230 4.25 12.10 -4.12
C TYR A 230 3.78 13.49 -4.51
N SER A 231 4.66 14.48 -4.35
CA SER A 231 4.40 15.87 -4.72
C SER A 231 4.40 16.06 -6.24
N MET A 232 3.75 17.14 -6.71
CA MET A 232 3.88 17.54 -8.12
C MET A 232 5.33 17.82 -8.54
N GLU A 233 6.20 18.23 -7.62
CA GLU A 233 7.61 18.43 -7.92
C GLU A 233 8.30 17.12 -8.31
N GLU A 234 8.08 16.05 -7.55
CA GLU A 234 8.61 14.71 -7.83
C GLU A 234 8.07 14.13 -9.15
N ILE A 235 6.85 14.50 -9.54
CA ILE A 235 6.24 14.04 -10.79
C ILE A 235 6.81 14.80 -12.00
N LEU A 236 7.02 16.11 -11.85
CA LEU A 236 7.31 17.01 -12.97
C LEU A 236 8.81 17.28 -13.17
N LYS A 237 9.66 16.93 -12.20
CA LYS A 237 11.11 17.11 -12.29
C LYS A 237 11.86 15.78 -12.19
N PRO A 238 13.04 15.66 -12.82
CA PRO A 238 13.91 14.53 -12.55
C PRO A 238 14.42 14.57 -11.11
N PHE A 239 14.64 13.40 -10.54
CA PHE A 239 15.32 13.20 -9.27
C PHE A 239 16.83 13.44 -9.43
N PRO A 240 17.55 13.72 -8.33
CA PRO A 240 19.01 13.74 -8.37
C PRO A 240 19.55 12.38 -8.82
N LYS A 241 20.64 12.42 -9.60
CA LYS A 241 21.29 11.22 -10.08
C LYS A 241 22.05 10.54 -8.95
N GLY A 242 21.85 9.24 -8.82
CA GLY A 242 22.66 8.40 -7.93
C GLY A 242 24.04 8.10 -8.53
N PHE A 243 24.86 7.42 -7.74
CA PHE A 243 26.15 6.90 -8.16
C PHE A 243 26.09 5.39 -8.28
N PHE A 244 26.85 4.82 -9.21
CA PHE A 244 27.06 3.39 -9.30
C PHE A 244 28.27 2.98 -8.46
N TYR A 245 28.10 1.96 -7.62
CA TYR A 245 29.18 1.35 -6.86
C TYR A 245 29.26 -0.12 -7.24
N LEU A 246 30.47 -0.60 -7.56
CA LEU A 246 30.74 -2.01 -7.87
C LEU A 246 30.99 -2.84 -6.61
N GLU A 247 31.29 -2.16 -5.50
CA GLU A 247 31.51 -2.71 -4.17
C GLU A 247 30.31 -2.47 -3.23
N PRO A 248 30.17 -3.29 -2.17
CA PRO A 248 31.10 -4.34 -1.75
C PRO A 248 30.74 -5.71 -2.33
N LYS A 249 31.77 -6.39 -2.85
CA LYS A 249 31.74 -7.82 -3.20
C LYS A 249 32.62 -8.55 -2.19
N SER A 250 32.03 -9.18 -1.18
CA SER A 250 32.79 -10.02 -0.25
C SER A 250 32.75 -11.48 -0.70
N ILE A 251 33.90 -12.00 -1.10
CA ILE A 251 34.05 -13.42 -1.49
C ILE A 251 34.19 -14.31 -0.24
N LYS A 252 34.67 -13.76 0.88
CA LYS A 252 35.01 -14.53 2.10
C LYS A 252 33.82 -14.69 3.05
N ASP A 253 32.91 -13.73 3.07
CA ASP A 253 31.68 -13.79 3.85
C ASP A 253 30.50 -13.42 2.95
N PRO A 254 29.71 -14.41 2.50
CA PRO A 254 28.51 -14.16 1.70
C PRO A 254 27.49 -13.23 2.37
N GLU A 255 27.47 -13.14 3.71
CA GLU A 255 26.60 -12.19 4.43
C GLU A 255 27.12 -10.75 4.35
N ALA A 256 28.41 -10.57 4.03
CA ALA A 256 28.98 -9.26 3.79
C ALA A 256 28.76 -8.76 2.35
N GLN A 257 28.32 -9.62 1.42
CA GLN A 257 27.79 -9.23 0.11
C GLN A 257 26.29 -8.95 0.22
N PHE A 258 25.91 -7.70 -0.03
CA PHE A 258 24.51 -7.26 0.09
C PHE A 258 24.03 -6.47 -1.13
N THR A 259 24.89 -6.23 -2.14
CA THR A 259 24.46 -5.57 -3.37
C THR A 259 24.29 -6.58 -4.50
N VAL A 260 23.11 -6.61 -5.08
CA VAL A 260 22.77 -7.39 -6.27
C VAL A 260 22.87 -6.50 -7.50
N TYR A 261 23.42 -7.06 -8.57
CA TYR A 261 23.62 -6.37 -9.84
C TYR A 261 22.83 -7.08 -10.94
N PRO A 262 22.36 -6.35 -11.96
CA PRO A 262 21.74 -6.98 -13.11
C PRO A 262 22.79 -7.69 -13.97
N ASN A 263 22.36 -8.64 -14.78
CA ASN A 263 23.25 -9.45 -15.64
C ASN A 263 24.02 -8.62 -16.67
N ARG A 264 23.57 -7.40 -16.95
CA ARG A 264 24.23 -6.43 -17.84
C ARG A 264 24.21 -5.07 -17.16
N LEU A 265 25.33 -4.37 -17.21
CA LEU A 265 25.43 -2.99 -16.72
C LEU A 265 25.30 -2.00 -17.88
N PRO A 266 24.94 -0.73 -17.63
CA PRO A 266 24.98 0.31 -18.66
C PRO A 266 26.35 0.38 -19.33
N GLN A 267 26.36 0.56 -20.65
CA GLN A 267 27.61 0.66 -21.40
C GLN A 267 28.47 1.81 -20.87
N GLY A 268 29.72 1.51 -20.54
CA GLY A 268 30.69 2.51 -20.08
C GLY A 268 30.52 2.99 -18.64
N ILE A 269 29.59 2.41 -17.86
CA ILE A 269 29.49 2.75 -16.44
C ILE A 269 30.73 2.24 -15.68
N ALA A 270 31.29 3.11 -14.84
CA ALA A 270 32.47 2.80 -14.03
C ALA A 270 32.12 2.87 -12.54
N ASP A 271 32.90 2.19 -11.70
CA ASP A 271 32.76 2.31 -10.24
C ASP A 271 32.87 3.78 -9.81
N LYS A 272 31.97 4.19 -8.90
CA LYS A 272 31.81 5.56 -8.36
C LYS A 272 31.44 6.62 -9.39
N SER A 273 31.03 6.22 -10.59
CA SER A 273 30.51 7.16 -11.59
C SER A 273 29.05 7.50 -11.33
N GLU A 274 28.67 8.74 -11.65
CA GLU A 274 27.28 9.17 -11.64
C GLU A 274 26.49 8.38 -12.70
N ILE A 275 25.28 7.97 -12.37
CA ILE A 275 24.37 7.32 -13.30
C ILE A 275 23.95 8.34 -14.37
N ALA A 276 24.21 8.02 -15.63
CA ALA A 276 24.08 8.99 -16.73
C ALA A 276 22.63 9.40 -17.03
N ASN A 277 21.68 8.46 -17.01
CA ASN A 277 20.30 8.71 -17.42
C ASN A 277 19.55 9.55 -16.37
N PRO A 278 18.71 10.52 -16.79
CA PRO A 278 17.79 11.20 -15.88
C PRO A 278 16.89 10.19 -15.17
N LEU A 279 16.76 10.33 -13.85
CA LEU A 279 15.92 9.47 -13.03
C LEU A 279 14.58 10.16 -12.80
N TRP A 280 13.47 9.45 -13.02
CA TRP A 280 12.13 9.99 -12.88
C TRP A 280 11.26 9.09 -12.00
N LEU A 281 10.16 9.65 -11.49
CA LEU A 281 9.06 8.84 -11.00
C LEU A 281 8.41 8.14 -12.20
N GLN A 282 8.44 6.80 -12.19
CA GLN A 282 7.94 6.00 -13.32
C GLN A 282 7.09 4.82 -12.86
N VAL A 283 6.15 4.43 -13.71
CA VAL A 283 5.40 3.18 -13.59
C VAL A 283 6.11 2.14 -14.45
N ALA A 284 6.86 1.25 -13.81
CA ALA A 284 7.57 0.17 -14.47
C ALA A 284 6.66 -1.04 -14.70
N TYR A 285 6.87 -1.72 -15.83
CA TYR A 285 6.28 -3.03 -16.13
C TYR A 285 7.33 -4.08 -16.51
N LEU A 286 8.59 -3.69 -16.75
CA LEU A 286 9.72 -4.62 -16.80
C LEU A 286 10.78 -4.28 -15.76
N ARG A 287 11.49 -5.32 -15.31
CA ARG A 287 12.72 -5.26 -14.56
C ARG A 287 13.77 -6.14 -15.25
N ASP A 288 14.95 -5.57 -15.52
CA ASP A 288 16.08 -6.26 -16.16
C ASP A 288 15.71 -7.00 -17.46
N GLY A 289 14.79 -6.38 -18.24
CA GLY A 289 14.29 -6.91 -19.51
C GLY A 289 13.20 -7.98 -19.39
N GLN A 290 12.76 -8.33 -18.18
CA GLN A 290 11.70 -9.31 -17.93
C GLN A 290 10.45 -8.64 -17.36
N ASP A 291 9.28 -9.23 -17.59
CA ASP A 291 8.04 -8.81 -16.95
C ASP A 291 8.19 -8.87 -15.42
N LEU A 292 7.64 -7.89 -14.72
CA LEU A 292 7.59 -7.93 -13.26
C LEU A 292 6.84 -9.17 -12.78
N SER A 293 7.36 -9.82 -11.74
CA SER A 293 6.71 -10.96 -11.11
C SER A 293 5.34 -10.55 -10.57
N LYS A 294 4.29 -11.31 -10.88
CA LYS A 294 2.91 -10.99 -10.49
C LYS A 294 2.82 -10.79 -8.97
N ALA A 295 2.23 -9.67 -8.53
CA ALA A 295 1.95 -9.46 -7.12
C ALA A 295 0.83 -10.38 -6.63
N PHE A 296 0.96 -10.91 -5.42
CA PHE A 296 -0.07 -11.71 -4.77
C PHE A 296 0.03 -11.58 -3.25
N TYR A 297 -1.09 -11.83 -2.57
CA TYR A 297 -1.15 -11.90 -1.12
C TYR A 297 -0.69 -13.27 -0.63
N GLU A 298 0.40 -13.32 0.14
CA GLU A 298 0.89 -14.56 0.74
C GLU A 298 0.26 -14.78 2.12
N LYS A 299 -0.71 -15.69 2.20
CA LYS A 299 -1.46 -15.97 3.44
C LYS A 299 -0.60 -16.35 4.64
N GLY A 300 0.54 -17.01 4.42
CA GLY A 300 1.41 -17.48 5.50
C GLY A 300 2.18 -16.36 6.21
N THR A 301 2.53 -15.31 5.47
CA THR A 301 3.28 -14.16 6.01
C THR A 301 2.41 -12.93 6.22
N GLY A 302 1.21 -12.90 5.61
CA GLY A 302 0.32 -11.74 5.60
C GLY A 302 0.86 -10.58 4.76
N MET A 303 1.85 -10.83 3.90
CA MET A 303 2.55 -9.80 3.15
C MET A 303 2.35 -9.94 1.64
N LEU A 304 2.46 -8.82 0.94
CA LEU A 304 2.55 -8.80 -0.52
C LEU A 304 3.88 -9.38 -0.98
N GLN A 305 3.78 -10.37 -1.86
CA GLN A 305 4.87 -10.95 -2.63
C GLN A 305 4.77 -10.53 -4.10
N GLY A 306 5.87 -10.61 -4.83
CA GLY A 306 5.97 -10.13 -6.21
C GLY A 306 6.05 -8.59 -6.29
N GLU A 307 6.10 -8.07 -7.51
CA GLU A 307 6.30 -6.63 -7.76
C GLU A 307 5.35 -6.02 -8.80
N GLY A 308 4.75 -6.85 -9.65
CA GLY A 308 3.99 -6.47 -10.83
C GLY A 308 2.47 -6.61 -10.69
N PRO A 309 1.71 -6.39 -11.78
CA PRO A 309 2.19 -6.13 -13.15
C PRO A 309 2.77 -4.73 -13.35
N PHE A 310 2.56 -3.84 -12.38
CA PHE A 310 3.15 -2.52 -12.35
C PHE A 310 3.82 -2.28 -11.01
N ARG A 311 4.97 -1.62 -11.04
CA ARG A 311 5.66 -1.11 -9.85
C ARG A 311 5.93 0.37 -10.05
N LEU A 312 5.60 1.19 -9.05
CA LEU A 312 6.07 2.56 -9.03
C LEU A 312 7.53 2.56 -8.61
N ILE A 313 8.39 3.13 -9.44
CA ILE A 313 9.82 3.27 -9.17
C ILE A 313 10.09 4.70 -8.74
N THR A 314 10.64 4.82 -7.54
CA THR A 314 11.00 6.07 -6.90
C THR A 314 12.51 6.12 -6.74
N PRO A 315 13.23 6.98 -7.45
CA PRO A 315 14.65 7.21 -7.20
C PRO A 315 14.91 7.80 -5.82
N GLN A 316 16.18 7.82 -5.39
CA GLN A 316 16.56 8.54 -4.17
C GLN A 316 16.23 10.04 -4.32
N ARG A 317 15.49 10.59 -3.37
CA ARG A 317 15.20 12.03 -3.25
C ARG A 317 16.43 12.81 -2.86
N ASN A 318 17.30 12.20 -2.06
CA ASN A 318 18.55 12.80 -1.60
C ASN A 318 19.70 11.82 -1.76
N VAL A 319 20.80 12.30 -2.35
CA VAL A 319 22.03 11.53 -2.52
C VAL A 319 22.99 11.97 -1.41
N THR A 320 22.73 11.46 -0.20
CA THR A 320 23.37 11.84 1.07
C THR A 320 24.11 10.67 1.72
N GLY A 321 24.61 10.85 2.95
CA GLY A 321 25.38 9.85 3.68
C GLY A 321 26.86 10.15 3.69
N ASP A 322 27.69 9.15 3.39
CA ASP A 322 29.14 9.28 3.32
C ASP A 322 29.56 10.27 2.22
N PRO A 323 30.24 11.40 2.53
CA PRO A 323 30.67 12.37 1.52
C PRO A 323 31.60 11.79 0.44
N THR A 324 32.29 10.69 0.75
CA THR A 324 33.18 9.99 -0.19
C THR A 324 32.44 8.92 -1.02
N LYS A 325 31.22 8.56 -0.61
CA LYS A 325 30.35 7.56 -1.25
C LYS A 325 28.86 7.95 -1.08
N PRO A 326 28.43 9.09 -1.63
CA PRO A 326 27.08 9.58 -1.40
C PRO A 326 26.04 8.67 -2.07
N GLY A 327 24.91 8.45 -1.39
CA GLY A 327 23.79 7.61 -1.85
C GLY A 327 24.16 6.14 -2.09
N ARG A 328 25.28 5.66 -1.55
CA ARG A 328 25.75 4.29 -1.74
C ARG A 328 24.74 3.25 -1.23
N PRO A 329 24.80 2.00 -1.73
CA PRO A 329 24.12 0.89 -1.08
C PRO A 329 24.69 0.67 0.33
N ASP A 330 23.88 0.14 1.23
CA ASP A 330 24.26 -0.20 2.60
C ASP A 330 23.60 -1.49 3.08
N ARG A 331 24.15 -2.09 4.15
CA ARG A 331 23.55 -3.29 4.74
C ARG A 331 22.23 -2.97 5.40
N SER A 332 21.35 -3.97 5.47
CA SER A 332 20.15 -3.95 6.31
C SER A 332 20.46 -3.48 7.74
N ILE A 333 19.54 -2.73 8.35
CA ILE A 333 19.58 -2.44 9.79
C ILE A 333 19.57 -3.71 10.65
N LYS A 334 19.12 -4.85 10.08
CA LYS A 334 19.10 -6.16 10.75
C LYS A 334 20.41 -6.94 10.60
N SER A 335 21.34 -6.48 9.76
CA SER A 335 22.61 -7.16 9.54
C SER A 335 23.58 -6.93 10.69
N LYS A 336 24.55 -7.83 10.82
CA LYS A 336 25.72 -7.62 11.68
C LYS A 336 26.50 -6.38 11.19
N VAL A 337 27.12 -5.67 12.14
CA VAL A 337 28.04 -4.56 11.86
C VAL A 337 29.43 -5.11 11.50
N TYR A 338 29.99 -4.66 10.38
CA TYR A 338 31.29 -5.11 9.86
C TYR A 338 32.42 -4.08 10.01
N GLY A 339 32.10 -2.79 10.13
CA GLY A 339 33.07 -1.71 10.26
C GLY A 339 33.87 -1.42 8.97
N ASP A 340 33.43 -1.94 7.83
CA ASP A 340 34.10 -1.81 6.53
C ASP A 340 33.63 -0.58 5.72
N GLY A 341 32.84 0.29 6.36
CA GLY A 341 32.27 1.48 5.75
C GLY A 341 31.06 1.20 4.84
N TRP A 342 30.48 0.00 4.91
CA TRP A 342 29.29 -0.40 4.16
C TRP A 342 28.07 -0.74 5.02
N ASP A 343 28.21 -0.66 6.34
CA ASP A 343 27.10 -0.86 7.28
C ASP A 343 25.98 0.15 7.08
N TYR A 344 24.80 -0.20 7.63
CA TYR A 344 23.58 0.59 7.62
C TYR A 344 23.82 2.03 8.06
N ARG A 345 23.24 2.98 7.34
CA ARG A 345 23.23 4.39 7.73
C ARG A 345 21.85 4.99 7.57
N ASN A 346 21.33 5.57 8.64
CA ASN A 346 20.03 6.23 8.66
C ASN A 346 19.99 7.57 7.90
N ASP A 347 21.13 8.12 7.51
CA ASP A 347 21.25 9.37 6.75
C ASP A 347 21.35 9.17 5.22
N ILE A 348 21.27 7.92 4.78
CA ILE A 348 21.09 7.54 3.37
C ILE A 348 19.59 7.41 3.09
N ASP A 349 19.15 7.89 1.92
CA ASP A 349 17.78 7.71 1.46
C ASP A 349 17.57 6.27 0.98
N HIS A 350 16.73 5.50 1.69
CA HIS A 350 16.29 4.15 1.31
C HIS A 350 15.02 4.21 0.46
N ASN A 351 15.21 4.31 -0.85
CA ASN A 351 14.13 4.62 -1.78
C ASN A 351 13.16 3.45 -2.03
N ALA A 352 13.57 2.20 -1.82
CA ALA A 352 12.75 1.03 -2.14
C ALA A 352 11.47 0.93 -1.30
N GLY A 353 11.48 1.48 -0.08
CA GLY A 353 10.27 1.59 0.75
C GLY A 353 9.22 2.53 0.15
N ASN A 354 9.63 3.50 -0.66
CA ASN A 354 8.77 4.39 -1.42
C ASN A 354 8.53 3.89 -2.85
N ALA A 355 8.84 2.64 -3.18
CA ALA A 355 8.57 2.08 -4.50
C ALA A 355 7.39 1.10 -4.40
N VAL A 356 6.21 1.56 -4.80
CA VAL A 356 4.94 0.83 -4.61
C VAL A 356 4.89 -0.41 -5.51
N ARG A 357 5.11 -1.59 -4.91
CA ARG A 357 4.99 -2.90 -5.58
C ARG A 357 3.52 -3.23 -5.84
N GLY A 358 3.23 -3.81 -7.00
CA GLY A 358 1.86 -4.15 -7.39
C GLY A 358 0.97 -2.93 -7.43
N MET A 359 1.47 -1.77 -7.84
CA MET A 359 0.65 -0.56 -7.85
C MET A 359 -0.53 -0.73 -8.83
N CYS A 360 -1.73 -0.30 -8.42
CA CYS A 360 -2.94 -0.48 -9.24
C CYS A 360 -3.85 0.74 -9.28
N VAL A 361 -3.69 1.68 -8.33
CA VAL A 361 -4.54 2.88 -8.26
C VAL A 361 -3.70 4.12 -7.97
N ILE A 362 -4.07 5.23 -8.60
CA ILE A 362 -3.51 6.57 -8.39
C ILE A 362 -4.66 7.54 -8.06
N ARG A 363 -4.61 8.17 -6.89
CA ARG A 363 -5.46 9.32 -6.54
C ARG A 363 -4.72 10.61 -6.88
N ILE A 364 -5.38 11.56 -7.53
CA ILE A 364 -4.88 12.92 -7.70
C ILE A 364 -5.36 13.76 -6.52
N ASN A 365 -4.41 14.36 -5.80
CA ASN A 365 -4.68 15.10 -4.57
C ASN A 365 -4.82 16.61 -4.83
N PRO A 366 -5.62 17.33 -4.03
CA PRO A 366 -6.57 16.82 -3.04
C PRO A 366 -7.82 16.22 -3.72
N MET A 367 -8.66 15.50 -2.97
CA MET A 367 -9.97 15.08 -3.48
C MET A 367 -10.85 16.30 -3.85
N PRO A 368 -11.58 16.27 -4.97
CA PRO A 368 -12.54 17.33 -5.30
C PRO A 368 -13.66 17.42 -4.26
N ALA A 369 -14.05 18.65 -3.90
CA ALA A 369 -15.15 18.86 -2.97
C ALA A 369 -16.46 18.20 -3.45
N GLY A 370 -17.17 17.55 -2.53
CA GLY A 370 -18.44 16.88 -2.82
C GLY A 370 -18.32 15.49 -3.45
N TYR A 371 -17.10 15.03 -3.74
CA TYR A 371 -16.84 13.69 -4.23
C TYR A 371 -16.32 12.79 -3.13
N GLU A 372 -16.62 11.51 -3.30
CA GLU A 372 -16.12 10.44 -2.47
C GLU A 372 -15.06 9.62 -3.20
N GLU A 373 -14.11 9.02 -2.48
CA GLU A 373 -13.03 8.24 -3.09
C GLU A 373 -13.52 6.95 -3.75
N TYR A 374 -12.80 6.55 -4.81
CA TYR A 374 -12.96 5.24 -5.41
C TYR A 374 -12.59 4.13 -4.41
N ASP A 375 -13.40 3.08 -4.33
CA ASP A 375 -13.09 1.91 -3.49
C ASP A 375 -11.99 1.05 -4.14
N TRP A 376 -10.75 1.37 -3.79
CA TRP A 376 -9.56 0.70 -4.29
C TRP A 376 -9.19 -0.58 -3.51
N LYS A 377 -9.88 -0.90 -2.40
CA LYS A 377 -9.53 -2.04 -1.52
C LYS A 377 -9.80 -3.41 -2.12
N ASN A 378 -10.48 -3.46 -3.27
CA ASN A 378 -10.59 -4.64 -4.13
C ASN A 378 -9.57 -4.64 -5.28
N GLY A 379 -8.44 -3.92 -5.13
CA GLY A 379 -7.42 -3.74 -6.17
C GLY A 379 -6.75 -5.03 -6.69
N TRP A 380 -6.93 -6.17 -6.03
CA TRP A 380 -6.39 -7.46 -6.50
C TRP A 380 -6.91 -7.85 -7.90
N SER A 381 -8.16 -7.53 -8.24
CA SER A 381 -8.67 -7.75 -9.60
C SER A 381 -7.94 -6.88 -10.64
N LEU A 382 -7.52 -5.67 -10.26
CA LEU A 382 -6.74 -4.79 -11.15
C LEU A 382 -5.34 -5.35 -11.42
N ILE A 383 -4.75 -6.08 -10.46
CA ILE A 383 -3.51 -6.84 -10.67
C ILE A 383 -3.72 -7.96 -11.69
N ASP A 384 -4.78 -8.73 -11.52
CA ASP A 384 -5.13 -9.84 -12.42
C ASP A 384 -5.44 -9.35 -13.85
N GLU A 385 -6.17 -8.25 -13.95
CA GLU A 385 -6.57 -7.63 -15.22
C GLU A 385 -5.48 -6.73 -15.82
N ARG A 386 -4.37 -6.52 -15.09
CA ARG A 386 -3.26 -5.62 -15.47
C ARG A 386 -3.75 -4.21 -15.82
N LYS A 387 -4.54 -3.61 -14.93
CA LYS A 387 -5.10 -2.26 -15.08
C LYS A 387 -4.55 -1.28 -14.05
N ILE A 388 -4.53 0.00 -14.43
CA ILE A 388 -4.34 1.12 -13.50
C ILE A 388 -5.59 1.98 -13.54
N ILE A 389 -6.11 2.33 -12.36
CA ILE A 389 -7.16 3.32 -12.19
C ILE A 389 -6.55 4.64 -11.73
N ILE A 390 -6.98 5.74 -12.34
CA ILE A 390 -6.68 7.09 -11.88
C ILE A 390 -7.99 7.79 -11.52
N TYR A 391 -8.07 8.42 -10.35
CA TYR A 391 -9.26 9.14 -9.89
C TYR A 391 -8.89 10.41 -9.11
N GLY A 392 -9.87 11.27 -8.83
CA GLY A 392 -9.70 12.47 -8.01
C GLY A 392 -9.59 13.75 -8.83
N TYR A 393 -8.77 14.70 -8.39
CA TYR A 393 -8.69 16.03 -8.99
C TYR A 393 -8.42 16.04 -10.49
N GLY A 394 -9.23 16.79 -11.24
CA GLY A 394 -9.04 17.00 -12.67
C GLY A 394 -9.34 15.78 -13.56
N VAL A 395 -9.83 14.68 -13.00
CA VAL A 395 -10.19 13.48 -13.78
C VAL A 395 -11.56 13.66 -14.44
N ASN A 396 -11.59 13.52 -15.77
CA ASN A 396 -12.83 13.54 -16.57
C ASN A 396 -13.01 12.15 -17.23
N PRO A 397 -14.08 11.40 -16.91
CA PRO A 397 -14.26 10.03 -17.40
C PRO A 397 -14.73 9.97 -18.86
N TYR A 398 -15.06 11.11 -19.47
CA TYR A 398 -15.62 11.22 -20.83
C TYR A 398 -14.60 11.67 -21.89
N LYS A 399 -13.31 11.56 -21.60
CA LYS A 399 -12.22 11.87 -22.55
C LYS A 399 -11.55 10.63 -23.14
#